data_AF-A0A815G041-F1
#
_entry.id   AF-A0A815G041-F1
#
_cell.length_a   1.000
_cell.length_b   1.000
_cell.length_c   1.000
_cell.angle_alpha   90.00
_cell.angle_beta   90.00
_cell.angle_gamma   90.00
#
_symmetry.space_group_name_H-M   'P 1'
#
loop_
_entity.id
_entity.type
_entity.pdbx_description
1 polymer ?
#
loop_
_entity_poly.entity_id
_entity_poly.type
_entity_poly.pdbx_seq_one_letter_code
_entity_poly.pdbx_strand_id
1 'polypeptide(L)'
;MGMVHYTSGRRNLTYEELIKSNATKPSKSFIPKSLLKLMLIRENELRISDEYQKRFYEAEQTSSSTSWLDVADELQRQVIREFHLDEEMNDALLCLRCATQIYPDLKDIPLYTKYNRARDGDLQVGDIAPNVPVIHLDEQENQLFDGLKSSPIVLISGSYS
;
A
#
# COMPACT_ATOMS: atom_id res chain seq x y z
N MET A 1 -4.23 12.15 0.67
CA MET A 1 -3.06 11.86 -0.20
C MET A 1 -2.87 10.35 -0.17
N GLY A 2 -2.98 9.68 -1.32
CA GLY A 2 -3.19 8.23 -1.40
C GLY A 2 -1.99 7.39 -0.98
N MET A 3 -2.26 6.18 -0.49
CA MET A 3 -1.25 5.13 -0.33
C MET A 3 -0.54 4.95 -1.67
N VAL A 4 0.78 5.20 -1.71
CA VAL A 4 1.59 4.84 -2.88
C VAL A 4 1.64 3.32 -2.92
N HIS A 5 0.71 2.72 -3.65
CA HIS A 5 0.82 1.33 -4.03
C HIS A 5 2.02 1.21 -4.96
N TYR A 6 3.12 0.62 -4.47
CA TYR A 6 4.33 0.33 -5.24
C TYR A 6 4.10 -0.62 -6.44
N THR A 7 2.85 -1.02 -6.68
CA THR A 7 2.45 -2.07 -7.62
C THR A 7 1.15 -1.76 -8.35
N SER A 8 0.80 -0.50 -8.64
CA SER A 8 -0.36 -0.21 -9.49
C SER A 8 -0.29 -1.05 -10.78
N GLY A 9 -1.18 -2.05 -10.88
CA GLY A 9 -1.31 -2.96 -12.03
C GLY A 9 -0.30 -4.11 -12.15
N ARG A 10 0.58 -4.37 -11.18
CA ARG A 10 1.58 -5.47 -11.29
C ARG A 10 1.34 -6.58 -10.26
N ARG A 11 0.77 -7.70 -10.71
CA ARG A 11 0.66 -8.96 -9.95
C ARG A 11 1.60 -10.01 -10.53
N ASN A 12 1.96 -10.99 -9.69
CA ASN A 12 2.79 -12.16 -10.04
C ASN A 12 4.23 -11.83 -10.43
N LEU A 13 4.78 -10.70 -9.98
CA LEU A 13 6.21 -10.47 -10.09
C LEU A 13 6.92 -11.39 -9.10
N THR A 14 7.81 -12.22 -9.62
CA THR A 14 8.85 -12.88 -8.84
C THR A 14 9.69 -11.83 -8.11
N TYR A 15 10.33 -12.24 -7.02
CA TYR A 15 11.27 -11.40 -6.27
C TYR A 15 12.29 -10.70 -7.19
N GLU A 16 12.77 -11.44 -8.20
CA GLU A 16 13.70 -10.94 -9.21
C GLU A 16 13.09 -9.87 -10.12
N GLU A 17 11.81 -10.01 -10.50
CA GLU A 17 11.11 -9.05 -11.35
C GLU A 17 10.75 -7.75 -10.59
N LEU A 18 10.44 -7.84 -9.30
CA LEU A 18 10.25 -6.66 -8.44
C LEU A 18 11.53 -5.84 -8.32
N ILE A 19 12.68 -6.50 -8.09
CA ILE A 19 13.99 -5.83 -8.04
C ILE A 19 14.32 -5.24 -9.41
N LYS A 20 14.23 -6.02 -10.50
CA LYS A 20 14.55 -5.54 -11.85
C LYS A 20 13.70 -4.35 -12.28
N SER A 21 12.42 -4.32 -11.92
CA SER A 21 11.49 -3.28 -12.35
C SER A 21 11.62 -1.95 -11.60
N ASN A 22 12.31 -1.94 -10.45
CA ASN A 22 12.57 -0.76 -9.63
C ASN A 22 14.07 -0.41 -9.50
N ALA A 23 14.96 -1.21 -10.08
CA ALA A 23 16.41 -1.03 -9.95
C ALA A 23 16.99 -0.08 -11.00
N THR A 24 17.61 1.01 -10.54
CA THR A 24 18.73 1.65 -11.25
C THR A 24 20.07 0.93 -10.97
N LYS A 25 20.13 0.02 -9.99
CA LYS A 25 21.25 -0.91 -9.71
C LYS A 25 20.72 -2.18 -8.99
N PRO A 26 21.25 -3.39 -9.26
CA PRO A 26 20.84 -4.60 -8.56
C PRO A 26 21.28 -4.59 -7.08
N SER A 27 20.30 -4.67 -6.17
CA SER A 27 20.49 -4.80 -4.72
C SER A 27 20.95 -6.21 -4.32
N LYS A 28 21.69 -6.33 -3.21
CA LYS A 28 22.33 -7.57 -2.75
C LYS A 28 21.52 -8.38 -1.72
N SER A 29 20.53 -7.85 -1.00
CA SER A 29 19.85 -8.65 0.03
C SER A 29 18.57 -9.32 -0.42
N PHE A 30 18.73 -10.57 -0.83
CA PHE A 30 17.67 -11.54 -0.64
C PHE A 30 17.30 -11.65 0.85
N ILE A 31 16.12 -11.16 1.24
CA ILE A 31 15.56 -11.38 2.57
C ILE A 31 14.74 -12.67 2.55
N PRO A 32 15.11 -13.71 3.33
CA PRO A 32 14.39 -14.98 3.33
C PRO A 32 12.92 -14.81 3.75
N LYS A 33 12.02 -15.59 3.15
CA LYS A 33 10.59 -15.62 3.50
C LYS A 33 10.35 -15.78 5.01
N SER A 34 11.12 -16.65 5.67
CA SER A 34 11.02 -16.87 7.12
C SER A 34 11.34 -15.61 7.92
N LEU A 35 12.33 -14.83 7.48
CA LEU A 35 12.70 -13.57 8.10
C LEU A 35 11.63 -12.49 7.85
N LEU A 36 11.13 -12.37 6.62
CA LEU A 36 10.01 -11.47 6.30
C LEU A 36 8.76 -11.77 7.13
N LYS A 37 8.46 -13.06 7.36
CA LYS A 37 7.36 -13.48 8.23
C LYS A 37 7.54 -12.95 9.66
N LEU A 38 8.74 -13.06 10.23
CA LEU A 38 9.04 -12.54 11.57
C LEU A 38 8.92 -11.02 11.62
N MET A 39 9.42 -10.32 10.61
CA MET A 39 9.30 -8.86 10.50
C MET A 39 7.84 -8.41 10.41
N LEU A 40 6.99 -9.11 9.63
CA LEU A 40 5.56 -8.80 9.55
C LEU A 40 4.83 -9.03 10.87
N ILE A 41 5.18 -10.09 11.61
CA ILE A 41 4.61 -10.34 12.95
C ILE A 41 4.98 -9.19 13.88
N ARG A 42 6.27 -8.82 13.89
CA ARG A 42 6.78 -7.74 14.74
C ARG A 42 6.17 -6.38 14.38
N GLU A 43 6.04 -6.08 13.09
CA GLU A 43 5.35 -4.89 12.59
C GLU A 43 3.91 -4.84 13.10
N ASN A 44 3.20 -5.97 13.03
CA ASN A 44 1.82 -6.05 13.50
C ASN A 44 1.72 -5.88 15.03
N GLU A 45 2.63 -6.47 15.81
CA GLU A 45 2.73 -6.27 17.26
C GLU A 45 2.94 -4.80 17.64
N LEU A 46 3.87 -4.13 16.96
CA LEU A 46 4.11 -2.70 17.18
C LEU A 46 2.89 -1.89 16.76
N ARG A 47 2.28 -2.19 15.61
CA ARG A 47 1.13 -1.44 15.10
C ARG A 47 -0.05 -1.44 16.06
N ILE A 48 -0.29 -2.54 16.76
CA ILE A 48 -1.39 -2.67 17.74
C ILE A 48 -0.99 -2.26 19.15
N SER A 49 0.25 -1.85 19.39
CA SER A 49 0.69 -1.43 20.72
C SER A 49 0.07 -0.09 21.10
N ASP A 50 -0.14 0.11 22.40
CA ASP A 50 -0.70 1.36 22.94
C ASP A 50 0.11 2.58 22.51
N GLU A 51 1.44 2.43 22.45
CA GLU A 51 2.36 3.49 22.02
C GLU A 51 2.08 3.92 20.58
N TYR A 52 2.08 2.99 19.63
CA TYR A 52 1.87 3.33 18.23
C TYR A 52 0.42 3.69 17.92
N GLN A 53 -0.56 3.08 18.60
CA GLN A 53 -1.97 3.49 18.48
C GLN A 53 -2.15 4.95 18.90
N LYS A 54 -1.51 5.38 20.00
CA LYS A 54 -1.53 6.79 20.42
C LYS A 54 -0.89 7.70 19.36
N ARG A 55 0.24 7.31 18.78
CA ARG A 55 0.93 8.08 17.73
C ARG A 55 0.09 8.20 16.45
N PHE A 56 -0.57 7.12 16.03
CA PHE A 56 -1.49 7.15 14.89
C PHE A 56 -2.68 8.09 15.18
N TYR A 57 -3.28 7.99 16.36
CA TYR A 57 -4.37 8.87 16.77
C TYR A 57 -3.96 10.35 16.74
N GLU A 58 -2.81 10.70 17.32
CA GLU A 58 -2.30 12.08 17.31
C GLU A 58 -2.06 12.58 15.88
N ALA A 59 -1.51 11.74 14.99
CA ALA A 59 -1.28 12.09 13.59
C ALA A 59 -2.58 12.27 12.77
N GLU A 60 -3.68 11.63 13.16
CA GLU A 60 -5.00 11.83 12.53
C GLU A 60 -5.73 13.07 13.05
N GLN A 61 -5.59 13.39 14.34
CA GLN A 61 -6.31 14.51 14.96
C GLN A 61 -5.70 15.87 14.64
N THR A 62 -4.39 15.91 14.36
CA THR A 62 -3.71 17.17 14.18
C THR A 62 -3.68 17.55 12.71
N SER A 63 -4.08 18.78 12.36
CA SER A 63 -3.77 19.41 11.04
C SER A 63 -2.27 19.68 10.85
N SER A 64 -1.42 18.91 11.55
CA SER A 64 0.03 19.06 11.61
C SER A 64 0.70 18.58 10.33
N SER A 65 2.01 18.84 10.25
CA SER A 65 2.86 18.36 9.17
C SER A 65 3.08 16.84 9.16
N THR A 66 2.62 16.10 10.17
CA THR A 66 2.88 14.66 10.31
C THR A 66 1.60 13.87 10.06
N SER A 67 1.62 13.06 9.01
CA SER A 67 0.54 12.16 8.64
C SER A 67 0.68 10.80 9.34
N TRP A 68 -0.43 10.06 9.49
CA TRP A 68 -0.39 8.65 9.88
C TRP A 68 0.53 7.82 8.98
N LEU A 69 0.72 8.23 7.71
CA LEU A 69 1.67 7.59 6.79
C LEU A 69 3.12 7.70 7.27
N ASP A 70 3.49 8.83 7.86
CA ASP A 70 4.84 9.05 8.39
C ASP A 70 5.08 8.16 9.61
N VAL A 71 4.07 8.03 10.48
CA VAL A 71 4.11 7.10 11.62
C VAL A 71 4.26 5.64 11.16
N ALA A 72 3.55 5.25 10.09
CA ALA A 72 3.67 3.91 9.52
C ALA A 72 5.05 3.66 8.87
N ASP A 73 5.61 4.65 8.18
CA ASP A 73 6.97 4.58 7.62
C ASP A 73 8.02 4.43 8.73
N GLU A 74 7.92 5.23 9.79
CA GLU A 74 8.82 5.16 10.93
C GLU A 74 8.76 3.80 11.63
N LEU A 75 7.56 3.27 11.87
CA LEU A 75 7.35 1.95 12.45
C LEU A 75 8.05 0.87 11.63
N GLN A 76 7.85 0.86 10.31
CA GLN A 76 8.48 -0.12 9.43
C GLN A 76 10.00 -0.01 9.43
N ARG A 77 10.55 1.22 9.47
CA ARG A 77 11.99 1.44 9.61
C ARG A 77 12.52 0.97 10.96
N GLN A 78 11.76 1.13 12.04
CA GLN A 78 12.12 0.58 13.34
C GLN A 78 12.23 -0.94 13.26
N VAL A 79 11.23 -1.63 12.69
CA VAL A 79 11.28 -3.09 12.51
C VAL A 79 12.54 -3.49 11.74
N ILE A 80 12.86 -2.82 10.63
CA ILE A 80 14.05 -3.14 9.84
C ILE A 80 15.35 -3.01 10.66
N ARG A 81 15.45 -1.97 11.52
CA ARG A 81 16.59 -1.81 12.44
C ARG A 81 16.64 -2.90 13.50
N GLU A 82 15.50 -3.33 14.04
CA GLU A 82 15.44 -4.43 15.02
C GLU A 82 15.96 -5.75 14.44
N PHE A 83 15.92 -5.92 13.12
CA PHE A 83 16.44 -7.08 12.40
C PHE A 83 17.82 -6.84 11.75
N HIS A 84 18.50 -5.73 12.06
CA HIS A 84 19.86 -5.41 11.58
C HIS A 84 19.98 -5.31 10.05
N LEU A 85 18.96 -4.77 9.39
CA LEU A 85 18.91 -4.58 7.93
C LEU A 85 19.00 -3.08 7.54
N ASP A 86 19.57 -2.26 8.42
CA ASP A 86 19.66 -0.81 8.26
C ASP A 86 20.57 -0.36 7.11
N GLU A 87 21.60 -1.13 6.77
CA GLU A 87 22.48 -0.83 5.63
C GLU A 87 21.73 -0.87 4.28
N GLU A 88 20.65 -1.64 4.19
CA GLU A 88 19.83 -1.81 2.97
C GLU A 88 18.38 -1.38 3.21
N MET A 89 18.19 -0.34 4.02
CA MET A 89 16.89 0.14 4.51
C MET A 89 15.80 0.24 3.42
N ASN A 90 16.11 0.84 2.26
CA ASN A 90 15.10 1.05 1.22
C ASN A 90 14.69 -0.27 0.54
N ASP A 91 15.64 -1.18 0.33
CA ASP A 91 15.36 -2.48 -0.27
C ASP A 91 14.63 -3.40 0.72
N ALA A 92 15.01 -3.35 2.00
CA ALA A 92 14.32 -4.03 3.07
C ALA A 92 12.88 -3.52 3.25
N LEU A 93 12.65 -2.20 3.16
CA LEU A 93 11.31 -1.61 3.15
C LEU A 93 10.47 -2.13 1.98
N LEU A 94 11.05 -2.16 0.77
CA LEU A 94 10.36 -2.67 -0.41
C LEU A 94 10.00 -4.15 -0.21
N CYS A 95 10.94 -4.98 0.24
CA CYS A 95 10.70 -6.40 0.50
C CYS A 95 9.61 -6.62 1.55
N LEU A 96 9.63 -5.86 2.66
CA LEU A 96 8.61 -5.92 3.70
C LEU A 96 7.22 -5.53 3.16
N ARG A 97 7.14 -4.43 2.41
CA ARG A 97 5.88 -3.90 1.83
C ARG A 97 5.29 -4.81 0.75
N CYS A 98 6.14 -5.51 0.00
CA CYS A 98 5.72 -6.46 -1.03
C CYS A 98 5.59 -7.91 -0.53
N ALA A 99 5.92 -8.18 0.74
CA ALA A 99 6.04 -9.56 1.25
C ALA A 99 4.76 -10.39 1.04
N THR A 100 3.57 -9.82 1.23
CA THR A 100 2.28 -10.52 1.05
C THR A 100 1.90 -10.72 -0.42
N GLN A 101 2.49 -9.96 -1.34
CA GLN A 101 2.32 -10.15 -2.77
C GLN A 101 3.26 -11.25 -3.29
N ILE A 102 4.50 -11.26 -2.81
CA ILE A 102 5.51 -12.26 -3.16
C ILE A 102 5.16 -13.62 -2.53
N TYR A 103 4.67 -13.60 -1.29
CA TYR A 103 4.29 -14.78 -0.52
C TYR A 103 2.84 -14.65 -0.03
N PRO A 104 1.85 -15.04 -0.87
CA PRO A 104 0.43 -14.88 -0.55
C PRO A 104 -0.04 -15.57 0.74
N ASP A 105 0.68 -16.60 1.21
CA ASP A 105 0.40 -17.27 2.48
C ASP A 105 0.73 -16.42 3.73
N LEU A 106 1.40 -15.28 3.56
CA LEU A 106 1.65 -14.31 4.63
C LEU A 106 0.57 -13.22 4.75
N LYS A 107 -0.46 -13.24 3.87
CA LYS A 107 -1.47 -12.18 3.74
C LYS A 107 -2.21 -11.84 5.05
N ASP A 108 -2.40 -12.83 5.92
CA ASP A 108 -3.17 -12.70 7.16
C ASP A 108 -2.37 -12.14 8.35
N ILE A 109 -1.08 -11.86 8.16
CA ILE A 109 -0.20 -11.36 9.23
C ILE A 109 -0.35 -9.83 9.41
N PRO A 110 -0.01 -8.98 8.41
CA PRO A 110 -0.11 -7.53 8.61
C PRO A 110 -1.56 -7.06 8.64
N LEU A 111 -1.90 -6.25 9.64
CA LEU A 111 -3.24 -5.71 9.86
C LEU A 111 -3.88 -5.10 8.60
N TYR A 112 -3.10 -4.29 7.87
CA TYR A 112 -3.56 -3.53 6.72
C TYR A 112 -3.84 -4.39 5.48
N THR A 113 -3.32 -5.62 5.43
CA THR A 113 -3.63 -6.55 4.33
C THR A 113 -4.75 -7.50 4.72
N LYS A 114 -4.75 -7.97 5.98
CA LYS A 114 -5.75 -8.91 6.52
C LYS A 114 -7.18 -8.39 6.38
N TYR A 115 -7.39 -7.10 6.67
CA TYR A 115 -8.72 -6.46 6.61
C TYR A 115 -8.95 -5.66 5.33
N ASN A 116 -8.06 -5.77 4.34
CA ASN A 116 -8.21 -5.05 3.09
C ASN A 116 -9.41 -5.60 2.30
N ARG A 117 -10.39 -4.73 2.02
CA ARG A 117 -11.59 -5.04 1.23
C ARG A 117 -11.42 -4.72 -0.25
N ALA A 118 -10.32 -4.05 -0.62
CA ALA A 118 -10.02 -3.78 -2.01
C ALA A 118 -9.81 -5.09 -2.76
N ARG A 119 -10.48 -5.20 -3.90
CA ARG A 119 -10.38 -6.31 -4.84
C ARG A 119 -10.29 -5.73 -6.24
N ASP A 120 -9.77 -6.53 -7.16
CA ASP A 120 -9.90 -6.15 -8.56
C ASP A 120 -11.37 -6.11 -8.95
N GLY A 121 -11.71 -5.08 -9.72
CA GLY A 121 -12.96 -5.05 -10.46
C GLY A 121 -12.89 -5.91 -11.71
N ASP A 122 -14.02 -6.06 -12.37
CA ASP A 122 -14.16 -6.94 -13.53
C ASP A 122 -13.72 -6.30 -14.86
N LEU A 123 -13.41 -4.99 -14.85
CA LEU A 123 -13.04 -4.22 -16.04
C LEU A 123 -11.64 -4.56 -16.55
N GLN A 124 -11.53 -4.75 -17.86
CA GLN A 124 -10.31 -5.05 -18.58
C GLN A 124 -9.98 -3.98 -19.63
N VAL A 125 -8.76 -4.01 -20.14
CA VAL A 125 -8.33 -3.11 -21.22
C VAL A 125 -9.15 -3.38 -22.48
N GLY A 126 -9.79 -2.33 -23.01
CA GLY A 126 -10.66 -2.41 -24.18
C GLY A 126 -12.15 -2.49 -23.85
N ASP A 127 -12.51 -2.70 -22.59
CA ASP A 127 -13.91 -2.67 -22.16
C ASP A 127 -14.49 -1.26 -22.29
N ILE A 128 -15.80 -1.23 -22.59
CA ILE A 128 -16.57 0.01 -22.53
C ILE A 128 -16.80 0.31 -21.05
N ALA A 129 -16.28 1.45 -20.58
CA ALA A 129 -16.49 1.88 -19.21
C ALA A 129 -18.00 2.03 -18.92
N PRO A 130 -18.50 1.48 -17.81
CA PRO A 130 -19.92 1.57 -17.48
C PRO A 130 -20.28 2.99 -17.04
N ASN A 131 -21.42 3.49 -17.52
CA ASN A 131 -21.98 4.74 -17.00
C ASN A 131 -22.74 4.44 -15.71
N VAL A 132 -22.04 4.55 -14.57
CA VAL A 132 -22.58 4.21 -13.24
C VAL A 132 -23.11 5.46 -12.53
N PRO A 133 -24.12 5.34 -11.66
CA PRO A 133 -24.53 6.44 -10.81
C PRO A 133 -23.41 6.84 -9.85
N VAL A 134 -23.21 8.13 -9.69
CA VAL A 134 -22.25 8.76 -8.78
C VAL A 134 -22.94 9.84 -7.96
N ILE A 135 -22.41 10.09 -6.77
CA ILE A 135 -22.86 11.19 -5.91
C ILE A 135 -21.75 12.23 -5.89
N HIS A 136 -22.10 13.47 -6.25
CA HIS A 136 -21.19 14.60 -6.18
C HIS A 136 -20.96 15.03 -4.72
N LEU A 137 -19.93 15.83 -4.48
CA LEU A 137 -19.63 16.36 -3.13
C LEU A 137 -20.73 17.28 -2.58
N ASP A 138 -21.62 17.77 -3.45
CA ASP A 138 -22.82 18.55 -3.10
C ASP A 138 -24.07 17.66 -2.94
N GLU A 139 -23.90 16.35 -2.81
CA GLU A 139 -24.94 15.34 -2.62
C GLU A 139 -25.89 15.15 -3.82
N GLN A 140 -25.57 15.74 -4.98
CA GLN A 140 -26.36 15.51 -6.19
C GLN A 140 -26.02 14.17 -6.84
N GLU A 141 -27.06 13.42 -7.21
CA GLU A 141 -26.93 12.21 -8.02
C GLU A 141 -26.74 12.57 -9.49
N ASN A 142 -25.71 12.00 -10.11
CA ASN A 142 -25.42 12.10 -11.54
C ASN A 142 -24.96 10.73 -12.08
N GLN A 143 -24.79 10.62 -13.39
CA GLN A 143 -24.06 9.52 -14.00
C GLN A 143 -22.58 9.86 -14.15
N LEU A 144 -21.72 8.85 -14.11
CA LEU A 144 -20.26 9.00 -14.20
C LEU A 144 -19.82 9.84 -15.42
N PHE A 145 -20.56 9.75 -16.52
CA PHE A 145 -20.26 10.45 -17.76
C PHE A 145 -20.94 11.80 -17.93
N ASP A 146 -21.78 12.22 -16.97
CA ASP A 146 -22.46 13.50 -17.06
C ASP A 146 -21.45 14.66 -16.94
N GLY A 147 -21.57 15.64 -17.84
CA GLY A 147 -20.66 16.81 -17.87
C GLY A 147 -19.26 16.54 -18.44
N LEU A 148 -18.97 15.31 -18.87
CA LEU A 148 -17.70 14.98 -19.52
C LEU A 148 -17.65 15.52 -20.96
N LYS A 149 -16.47 16.01 -21.36
CA LYS A 149 -16.20 16.51 -22.73
C LYS A 149 -15.68 15.37 -23.62
N SER A 150 -15.78 15.52 -24.94
CA SER A 150 -15.29 14.54 -25.93
C SER A 150 -13.77 14.34 -26.00
N SER A 151 -13.00 14.90 -25.07
CA SER A 151 -11.56 14.67 -24.92
C SER A 151 -11.28 13.34 -24.23
N PRO A 152 -10.08 12.74 -24.38
CA PRO A 152 -9.68 11.59 -23.58
C PRO A 152 -9.81 11.89 -22.08
N ILE A 153 -10.36 10.93 -21.32
CA ILE A 153 -10.69 11.09 -19.90
C ILE A 153 -9.88 10.08 -19.11
N VAL A 154 -9.26 10.55 -18.03
CA VAL A 154 -8.61 9.71 -17.03
C VAL A 154 -9.44 9.82 -15.76
N LEU A 155 -10.05 8.71 -15.34
CA LEU A 155 -10.71 8.62 -14.05
C LEU A 155 -9.70 8.19 -13.00
N ILE A 156 -9.54 8.99 -11.97
CA ILE A 156 -8.75 8.63 -10.79
C ILE A 156 -9.74 8.41 -9.65
N SER A 157 -9.78 7.18 -9.15
CA SER A 157 -10.60 6.83 -7.99
C SER A 157 -9.71 6.40 -6.82
N GLY A 158 -10.22 6.62 -5.62
CA GLY A 158 -9.62 6.17 -4.38
C GLY A 158 -10.68 6.15 -3.30
N SER A 159 -10.59 5.18 -2.39
CA SER A 159 -11.41 5.15 -1.19
C SER A 159 -10.54 5.49 0.01
N TYR A 160 -11.04 6.35 0.88
CA TYR A 160 -10.54 6.47 2.24
C TYR A 160 -11.42 5.57 3.12
N SER A 161 -10.81 4.65 3.87
CA SER A 161 -11.50 3.75 4.82
C SER A 161 -11.02 4.05 6.22
#